data_AF-A0A7Y3Z5L7-F1
#
_entry.id   AF-A0A7Y3Z5L7-F1
#
_cell.length_a   1.000
_cell.length_b   1.000
_cell.length_c   1.000
_cell.angle_alpha   90.00
_cell.angle_beta   90.00
_cell.angle_gamma   90.00
#
_symmetry.space_group_name_H-M   'P 1'
#
loop_
_entity.id
_entity.type
_entity.pdbx_description
1 polymer ?
#
loop_
_entity_poly.entity_id
_entity_poly.type
_entity_poly.pdbx_seq_one_letter_code
_entity_poly.pdbx_strand_id
1 'polypeptide(L)'
;MNDLRDNITLLLHGAWRRRYLIVIPMLVLPILGFVVSKMMPTKYVAHTSMLIQETAKMNPFLEDLAVSTMLKDRLSALSTLLKSRHVLYSVAQEQGLIDDTMGPKEQEFIIKDLANRLTVQQLGKDFIQIQLTSGKSEGMEEVLGSVSDHFVEQLLAPERSSIKDSSHFLTIHIDKRREELDKAEQAFAEYKNAYSHATPEMQAQSLTRLASLKQTLAEKEAELAGVKRSLGSLDQQLSKTNPVIGKIEEQIIEIRSELTLLRAKYTEAHSMVQGKLRELNRLEQERSVLLNSKQPEMNSNQLWDIASTATVSNIGDAQPLLVSQLHQLQIMRGRYESLQEETISLQSMIQELEVNANRFGSTATEINRLARDVTVKRELYDELVERYEMAQLTGSLGVFEENKRVKVIDEPYTPTIPSNLPAFVFVILGFIGGAGLGIGLATITELADNSIRSRKTLEKHLGVPVITTIPKVAF
;
A
#
# COMPACT_ATOMS: atom_id res chain seq x y z
N MET A 1 -60.23 49.26 -39.61
CA MET A 1 -59.72 48.72 -40.90
C MET A 1 -59.50 49.80 -41.96
N ASN A 2 -60.26 50.90 -41.99
CA ASN A 2 -60.08 51.97 -42.96
C ASN A 2 -58.80 52.81 -42.73
N ASP A 3 -58.42 53.08 -41.47
CA ASP A 3 -57.21 53.88 -41.17
C ASP A 3 -55.90 53.21 -41.59
N LEU A 4 -55.85 51.87 -41.56
CA LEU A 4 -54.67 51.10 -41.96
C LEU A 4 -54.48 51.11 -43.48
N ARG A 5 -55.58 51.06 -44.24
CA ARG A 5 -55.57 51.20 -45.71
C ARG A 5 -55.17 52.62 -46.13
N ASP A 6 -55.69 53.63 -45.44
CA ASP A 6 -55.35 55.04 -45.70
C ASP A 6 -53.86 55.32 -45.40
N ASN A 7 -53.30 54.75 -44.33
CA ASN A 7 -51.87 54.90 -44.02
C ASN A 7 -50.97 54.17 -45.05
N ILE A 8 -51.35 52.97 -45.50
CA ILE A 8 -50.58 52.23 -46.53
C ILE A 8 -50.59 52.99 -47.86
N THR A 9 -51.74 53.51 -48.27
CA THR A 9 -51.84 54.30 -49.50
C THR A 9 -51.00 55.57 -49.41
N LEU A 10 -50.96 56.25 -48.26
CA LEU A 10 -50.12 57.42 -48.04
C LEU A 10 -48.62 57.08 -48.11
N LEU A 11 -48.20 55.96 -47.52
CA LEU A 11 -46.82 55.47 -47.62
C LEU A 11 -46.43 55.10 -49.05
N LEU A 12 -47.31 54.44 -49.81
CA LEU A 12 -47.07 54.10 -51.22
C LEU A 12 -46.95 55.35 -52.11
N HIS A 13 -47.78 56.37 -51.90
CA HIS A 13 -47.67 57.64 -52.62
C HIS A 13 -46.39 58.41 -52.25
N GLY A 14 -45.98 58.37 -50.98
CA GLY A 14 -44.69 58.91 -50.52
C GLY A 14 -43.51 58.22 -51.21
N ALA A 15 -43.53 56.88 -51.24
CA ALA A 15 -42.54 56.07 -51.94
C ALA A 15 -42.49 56.36 -53.45
N TRP A 16 -43.64 56.51 -54.12
CA TRP A 16 -43.70 56.83 -55.55
C TRP A 16 -43.14 58.21 -55.89
N ARG A 17 -43.37 59.20 -55.01
CA ARG A 17 -42.85 60.56 -55.17
C ARG A 17 -41.33 60.61 -55.03
N ARG A 18 -40.78 59.83 -54.10
CA ARG A 18 -39.35 59.75 -53.80
C ARG A 18 -38.68 58.55 -54.47
N ARG A 19 -39.27 58.00 -55.54
CA ARG A 19 -38.81 56.78 -56.22
C ARG A 19 -37.33 56.79 -56.60
N TYR A 20 -36.78 57.94 -57.00
CA TYR A 20 -35.36 58.04 -57.33
C TYR A 20 -34.44 57.87 -56.11
N LEU A 21 -34.87 58.30 -54.91
CA LEU A 21 -34.12 58.10 -53.67
C LEU A 21 -34.12 56.63 -53.20
N ILE A 22 -35.11 55.83 -53.62
CA ILE A 22 -35.17 54.39 -53.33
C ILE A 22 -34.42 53.59 -54.40
N VAL A 23 -34.70 53.88 -55.68
CA VAL A 23 -34.19 53.11 -56.82
C VAL A 23 -32.69 53.33 -57.05
N ILE A 24 -32.16 54.55 -56.85
CA ILE A 24 -30.74 54.85 -57.08
C ILE A 24 -29.85 54.02 -56.13
N PRO A 25 -30.02 54.06 -54.78
CA PRO A 25 -29.22 53.23 -53.89
C PRO A 25 -29.42 51.73 -54.14
N MET A 26 -30.64 51.30 -54.44
CA MET A 26 -30.99 49.91 -54.74
C MET A 26 -30.29 49.35 -56.00
N LEU A 27 -29.97 50.21 -56.99
CA LEU A 27 -29.21 49.82 -58.19
C LEU A 27 -27.70 50.01 -58.06
N VAL A 28 -27.25 51.05 -57.35
CA VAL A 28 -25.83 51.38 -57.21
C VAL A 28 -25.11 50.47 -56.22
N LEU A 29 -25.74 50.16 -55.08
CA LEU A 29 -25.09 49.37 -54.02
C LEU A 29 -24.81 47.90 -54.38
N PRO A 30 -25.62 47.20 -55.19
CA PRO A 30 -25.25 45.88 -55.72
C PRO A 30 -24.00 45.92 -56.61
N ILE A 31 -23.87 46.94 -57.47
CA ILE A 31 -22.69 47.13 -58.35
C ILE A 31 -21.46 47.40 -57.48
N LEU A 32 -21.61 48.27 -56.48
CA LEU A 32 -20.56 48.52 -55.50
C LEU A 32 -20.16 47.22 -54.76
N GLY A 33 -21.13 46.42 -54.34
CA GLY A 33 -20.91 45.12 -53.70
C GLY A 33 -20.13 44.14 -54.58
N PHE A 34 -20.43 44.09 -55.89
CA PHE A 34 -19.67 43.28 -56.85
C PHE A 34 -18.22 43.75 -56.99
N VAL A 35 -18.00 45.06 -57.11
CA VAL A 35 -16.64 45.65 -57.19
C VAL A 35 -15.84 45.35 -55.92
N VAL A 36 -16.47 45.54 -54.75
CA VAL A 36 -15.87 45.21 -53.44
C VAL A 36 -15.50 43.73 -53.36
N SER A 37 -16.38 42.84 -53.85
CA SER A 37 -16.09 41.40 -53.88
C SER A 37 -14.85 41.05 -54.70
N LYS A 38 -14.62 41.74 -55.82
CA LYS A 38 -13.44 41.53 -56.68
C LYS A 38 -12.15 42.15 -56.10
N MET A 39 -12.27 43.21 -55.31
CA MET A 39 -11.13 43.84 -54.63
C MET A 39 -10.72 43.13 -53.33
N MET A 40 -11.60 42.28 -52.78
CA MET A 40 -11.30 41.55 -51.55
C MET A 40 -10.18 40.53 -51.79
N PRO A 41 -9.16 40.45 -50.91
CA PRO A 41 -8.04 39.53 -51.10
C PRO A 41 -8.52 38.08 -51.17
N THR A 42 -7.95 37.30 -52.09
CA THR A 42 -8.21 35.86 -52.22
C THR A 42 -7.66 35.13 -51.01
N LYS A 43 -8.50 34.31 -50.37
CA LYS A 43 -8.08 33.40 -49.31
C LYS A 43 -8.17 31.97 -49.81
N TYR A 44 -7.06 31.25 -49.74
CA TYR A 44 -6.97 29.82 -49.99
C TYR A 44 -6.93 29.10 -48.64
N VAL A 45 -7.61 27.96 -48.58
CA VAL A 45 -7.64 27.10 -47.41
C VAL A 45 -7.25 25.70 -47.86
N ALA A 46 -6.13 25.21 -47.34
CA ALA A 46 -5.72 23.81 -47.43
C ALA A 46 -6.08 23.12 -46.12
N HIS A 47 -6.41 21.84 -46.17
CA HIS A 47 -6.67 21.06 -44.97
C HIS A 47 -6.08 19.66 -45.08
N THR A 48 -5.81 19.08 -43.92
CA THR A 48 -5.43 17.68 -43.75
C THR A 48 -6.25 17.11 -42.60
N SER A 49 -6.71 15.89 -42.77
CA SER A 49 -7.61 15.22 -41.83
C SER A 49 -6.89 14.02 -41.23
N MET A 50 -6.92 13.89 -39.92
CA MET A 50 -6.29 12.81 -39.17
C MET A 50 -7.30 12.13 -38.25
N LEU A 51 -7.19 10.81 -38.16
CA LEU A 51 -7.88 9.99 -37.17
C LEU A 51 -6.91 9.70 -36.03
N ILE A 52 -7.25 10.14 -34.82
CA ILE A 52 -6.48 9.89 -33.59
C ILE A 52 -7.23 8.87 -32.76
N GLN A 53 -6.71 7.65 -32.71
CA GLN A 53 -7.24 6.58 -31.88
C GLN A 53 -6.55 6.57 -30.51
N GLU A 54 -7.32 6.83 -29.45
CA GLU A 54 -6.81 6.69 -28.08
C GLU A 54 -6.68 5.21 -27.71
N THR A 55 -5.45 4.78 -27.46
CA THR A 55 -5.09 3.43 -27.01
C THR A 55 -5.16 3.26 -25.50
N ALA A 56 -5.76 4.20 -24.75
CA ALA A 56 -5.85 4.20 -23.28
C ALA A 56 -6.47 2.93 -22.65
N LYS A 57 -6.84 1.94 -23.45
CA LYS A 57 -7.36 0.62 -23.07
C LYS A 57 -6.36 -0.54 -23.21
N MET A 58 -5.11 -0.33 -23.65
CA MET A 58 -4.18 -1.43 -23.97
C MET A 58 -2.99 -1.58 -23.02
N ASN A 59 -2.80 -0.69 -22.03
CA ASN A 59 -1.83 -0.90 -20.96
C ASN A 59 -2.53 -0.97 -19.59
N PRO A 60 -2.99 -2.17 -19.15
CA PRO A 60 -3.67 -2.34 -17.87
C PRO A 60 -2.82 -1.95 -16.64
N PHE A 61 -1.51 -1.71 -16.80
CA PHE A 61 -0.61 -1.33 -15.71
C PHE A 61 -0.44 0.18 -15.53
N LEU A 62 -0.84 0.99 -16.51
CA LEU A 62 -0.85 2.45 -16.42
C LEU A 62 -2.26 3.04 -16.34
N GLU A 63 -3.29 2.18 -16.35
CA GLU A 63 -4.69 2.56 -16.26
C GLU A 63 -4.99 3.32 -14.95
N ASP A 64 -4.38 2.90 -13.84
CA ASP A 64 -4.50 3.54 -12.52
C ASP A 64 -3.76 4.89 -12.41
N LEU A 65 -2.86 5.18 -13.34
CA LEU A 65 -2.08 6.43 -13.41
C LEU A 65 -2.62 7.40 -14.48
N ALA A 66 -3.46 6.90 -15.38
CA ALA A 66 -4.02 7.67 -16.48
C ALA A 66 -5.23 8.50 -16.01
N VAL A 67 -5.00 9.77 -15.71
CA VAL A 67 -6.10 10.72 -15.47
C VAL A 67 -6.81 10.98 -16.80
N SER A 68 -8.07 10.56 -16.91
CA SER A 68 -8.89 10.89 -18.08
C SER A 68 -9.05 12.42 -18.19
N THR A 69 -8.46 13.01 -19.23
CA THR A 69 -8.62 14.44 -19.51
C THR A 69 -9.96 14.69 -20.21
N MET A 70 -10.72 15.70 -19.78
CA MET A 70 -12.01 16.07 -20.38
C MET A 70 -11.85 16.53 -21.83
N LEU A 71 -12.79 16.13 -22.71
CA LEU A 71 -12.77 16.36 -24.16
C LEU A 71 -12.62 17.84 -24.58
N LYS A 72 -13.12 18.79 -23.79
CA LYS A 72 -13.06 20.23 -24.10
C LYS A 72 -11.66 20.81 -23.91
N ASP A 73 -10.91 20.31 -22.92
CA ASP A 73 -9.53 20.72 -22.65
C ASP A 73 -8.56 20.11 -23.67
N ARG A 74 -8.97 19.04 -24.36
CA ARG A 74 -8.20 18.40 -25.43
C ARG A 74 -8.07 19.31 -26.65
N LEU A 75 -9.15 19.92 -27.14
CA LEU A 75 -9.07 20.76 -28.36
C LEU A 75 -8.22 22.02 -28.15
N SER A 76 -8.31 22.65 -26.98
CA SER A 76 -7.44 23.78 -26.62
C SER A 76 -5.98 23.34 -26.47
N ALA A 77 -5.72 22.17 -25.89
CA ALA A 77 -4.38 21.60 -25.80
C ALA A 77 -3.78 21.31 -27.19
N LEU A 78 -4.54 20.68 -28.09
CA LEU A 78 -4.10 20.38 -29.46
C LEU A 78 -3.87 21.64 -30.28
N SER A 79 -4.73 22.66 -30.14
CA SER A 79 -4.52 23.97 -30.75
C SER A 79 -3.25 24.64 -30.22
N THR A 80 -2.99 24.54 -28.92
CA THR A 80 -1.77 25.07 -28.28
C THR A 80 -0.52 24.33 -28.76
N LEU A 81 -0.61 23.00 -28.92
CA LEU A 81 0.46 22.15 -29.43
C LEU A 81 0.81 22.50 -30.89
N LEU A 82 -0.22 22.59 -31.74
CA LEU A 82 -0.06 22.97 -33.15
C LEU A 82 0.57 24.35 -33.29
N LYS A 83 0.17 25.30 -32.44
CA LYS A 83 0.68 26.68 -32.45
C LYS A 83 1.94 26.85 -31.59
N SER A 84 2.52 25.76 -31.09
CA SER A 84 3.69 25.85 -30.24
C SER A 84 4.89 26.37 -31.04
N ARG A 85 5.67 27.24 -30.41
CA ARG A 85 6.88 27.81 -31.04
C ARG A 85 7.84 26.71 -31.50
N HIS A 86 7.95 25.61 -30.75
CA HIS A 86 8.87 24.52 -31.08
C HIS A 86 8.49 23.85 -32.41
N VAL A 87 7.22 23.42 -32.55
CA VAL A 87 6.71 22.79 -33.77
C VAL A 87 6.85 23.75 -34.96
N LEU A 88 6.37 24.99 -34.81
CA LEU A 88 6.37 25.96 -35.91
C LEU A 88 7.76 26.46 -36.31
N TYR A 89 8.73 26.44 -35.39
CA TYR A 89 10.12 26.73 -35.71
C TYR A 89 10.70 25.64 -36.61
N SER A 90 10.52 24.36 -36.25
CA SER A 90 11.00 23.21 -37.03
C SER A 90 10.41 23.22 -38.44
N VAL A 91 9.10 23.44 -38.55
CA VAL A 91 8.42 23.59 -39.84
C VAL A 91 8.98 24.76 -40.65
N ALA A 92 9.12 25.94 -40.04
CA ALA A 92 9.60 27.12 -40.76
C ALA A 92 11.06 26.97 -41.23
N GLN A 93 11.89 26.24 -40.48
CA GLN A 93 13.25 25.91 -40.87
C GLN A 93 13.27 24.90 -42.02
N GLU A 94 12.49 23.82 -41.93
CA GLU A 94 12.40 22.78 -42.96
C GLU A 94 11.88 23.32 -44.30
N GLN A 95 10.91 24.25 -44.25
CA GLN A 95 10.33 24.90 -45.41
C GLN A 95 11.17 26.09 -45.93
N GLY A 96 12.36 26.34 -45.36
CA GLY A 96 13.25 27.43 -45.77
C GLY A 96 12.67 28.83 -45.54
N LEU A 97 11.66 28.97 -44.68
CA LEU A 97 11.06 30.25 -44.31
C LEU A 97 11.94 31.02 -43.32
N ILE A 98 12.73 30.29 -42.52
CA ILE A 98 13.65 30.83 -41.52
C ILE A 98 15.05 30.27 -41.78
N ASP A 99 16.06 31.14 -41.65
CA ASP A 99 17.47 30.78 -41.68
C ASP A 99 18.15 31.21 -40.37
N ASP A 100 19.26 30.56 -40.02
CA ASP A 100 20.08 30.80 -38.83
C ASP A 100 20.75 32.20 -38.86
N THR A 101 20.82 32.82 -40.04
CA THR A 101 21.32 34.18 -40.23
C THR A 101 20.28 35.28 -39.97
N MET A 102 19.00 34.94 -39.85
CA MET A 102 17.92 35.92 -39.61
C MET A 102 17.90 36.42 -38.17
N GLY A 103 17.49 37.67 -37.97
CA GLY A 103 17.37 38.24 -36.62
C GLY A 103 16.25 37.55 -35.82
N PRO A 104 16.37 37.40 -34.47
CA PRO A 104 15.38 36.68 -33.66
C PRO A 104 13.96 37.28 -33.75
N LYS A 105 13.85 38.59 -34.00
CA LYS A 105 12.56 39.28 -34.20
C LYS A 105 11.87 38.90 -35.52
N GLU A 106 12.66 38.68 -36.58
CA GLU A 106 12.12 38.30 -37.90
C GLU A 106 11.63 36.86 -37.86
N GLN A 107 12.42 35.96 -37.24
CA GLN A 107 12.02 34.58 -36.99
C GLN A 107 10.71 34.50 -36.19
N GLU A 108 10.58 35.28 -35.12
CA GLU A 108 9.37 35.32 -34.30
C GLU A 108 8.15 35.82 -35.08
N PHE A 109 8.33 36.81 -35.97
CA PHE A 109 7.26 37.30 -36.82
C PHE A 109 6.74 36.21 -37.76
N ILE A 110 7.65 35.45 -38.40
CA ILE A 110 7.30 34.36 -39.32
C ILE A 110 6.57 33.24 -38.58
N ILE A 111 7.08 32.82 -37.42
CA ILE A 111 6.43 31.79 -36.59
C ILE A 111 5.04 32.23 -36.16
N LYS A 112 4.89 33.48 -35.72
CA LYS A 112 3.60 34.03 -35.28
C LYS A 112 2.60 34.15 -36.44
N ASP A 113 3.07 34.54 -37.61
CA ASP A 113 2.26 34.56 -38.83
C ASP A 113 1.78 33.15 -39.20
N LEU A 114 2.66 32.15 -39.17
CA LEU A 114 2.30 30.75 -39.39
C LEU A 114 1.28 30.25 -38.36
N ALA A 115 1.47 30.56 -37.07
CA ALA A 115 0.55 30.20 -35.99
C ALA A 115 -0.86 30.80 -36.17
N ASN A 116 -0.94 32.02 -36.73
CA ASN A 116 -2.21 32.71 -36.98
C ASN A 116 -2.95 32.14 -38.19
N ARG A 117 -2.22 31.59 -39.16
CA ARG A 117 -2.78 30.96 -40.38
C ARG A 117 -3.27 29.54 -40.13
N LEU A 118 -2.81 28.89 -39.07
CA LEU A 118 -3.19 27.54 -38.69
C LEU A 118 -4.39 27.51 -37.75
N THR A 119 -5.33 26.60 -38.02
CA THR A 119 -6.51 26.37 -37.17
C THR A 119 -6.77 24.87 -37.07
N VAL A 120 -7.14 24.41 -35.86
CA VAL A 120 -7.57 23.02 -35.63
C VAL A 120 -9.09 23.01 -35.49
N GLN A 121 -9.74 22.09 -36.19
CA GLN A 121 -11.16 21.79 -36.05
C GLN A 121 -11.32 20.30 -35.71
N GLN A 122 -12.31 19.97 -34.89
CA GLN A 122 -12.63 18.58 -34.56
C GLN A 122 -13.91 18.18 -35.30
N LEU A 123 -13.80 17.19 -36.19
CA LEU A 123 -14.88 16.69 -37.05
C LEU A 123 -15.47 15.37 -36.50
N GLY A 124 -15.72 15.31 -35.19
CA GLY A 124 -16.22 14.13 -34.50
C GLY A 124 -15.42 13.78 -33.24
N LYS A 125 -15.58 12.57 -32.69
CA LYS A 125 -14.88 12.18 -31.46
C LYS A 125 -13.36 12.05 -31.67
N ASP A 126 -12.98 11.37 -32.75
CA ASP A 126 -11.60 10.93 -33.00
C ASP A 126 -10.99 11.56 -34.27
N PHE A 127 -11.74 12.43 -34.95
CA PHE A 127 -11.33 13.08 -36.19
C PHE A 127 -10.93 14.53 -35.97
N ILE A 128 -9.74 14.89 -36.46
CA ILE A 128 -9.19 16.23 -36.36
C ILE A 128 -8.79 16.70 -37.75
N GLN A 129 -9.10 17.95 -38.05
CA GLN A 129 -8.73 18.61 -39.28
C GLN A 129 -7.86 19.83 -38.96
N ILE A 130 -6.66 19.85 -39.53
CA ILE A 130 -5.76 21.00 -39.47
C ILE A 130 -5.95 21.79 -40.76
N GLN A 131 -6.24 23.08 -40.63
CA GLN A 131 -6.46 24.00 -41.75
C GLN A 131 -5.37 25.06 -41.79
N LEU A 132 -4.80 25.27 -42.97
CA LEU A 132 -3.87 26.35 -43.27
C LEU A 132 -4.56 27.38 -44.18
N THR A 133 -4.60 28.63 -43.75
CA THR A 133 -5.14 29.74 -44.56
C THR A 133 -4.02 30.62 -45.10
N SER A 134 -4.01 30.88 -46.41
CA SER A 134 -3.00 31.75 -47.05
C SER A 134 -3.61 32.60 -48.16
N GLY A 135 -2.94 33.71 -48.50
CA GLY A 135 -3.29 34.51 -49.66
C GLY A 135 -2.85 33.91 -51.00
N LYS A 136 -1.92 32.95 -50.96
CA LYS A 136 -1.38 32.23 -52.11
C LYS A 136 -1.55 30.72 -51.90
N SER A 137 -1.88 29.99 -52.96
CA SER A 137 -2.00 28.52 -52.93
C SER A 137 -0.65 27.81 -52.94
N GLU A 138 0.39 28.44 -53.46
CA GLU A 138 1.74 27.88 -53.61
C GLU A 138 2.38 27.55 -52.25
N GLY A 139 3.00 26.37 -52.14
CA GLY A 139 3.68 25.88 -50.94
C GLY A 139 2.75 25.47 -49.79
N MET A 140 1.42 25.55 -49.93
CA MET A 140 0.49 25.20 -48.85
C MET A 140 0.51 23.71 -48.50
N GLU A 141 0.72 22.85 -49.49
CA GLU A 141 0.82 21.39 -49.33
C GLU A 141 2.07 21.00 -48.53
N GLU A 142 3.23 21.52 -48.93
CA GLU A 142 4.53 21.24 -48.30
C GLU A 142 4.55 21.73 -46.84
N VAL A 143 4.09 22.97 -46.61
CA VAL A 143 3.98 23.54 -45.27
C VAL A 143 3.03 22.73 -44.40
N LEU A 144 1.84 22.38 -44.91
CA LEU A 144 0.86 21.64 -44.13
C LEU A 144 1.29 20.18 -43.89
N GLY A 145 2.06 19.58 -44.79
CA GLY A 145 2.71 18.28 -44.59
C GLY A 145 3.73 18.30 -43.48
N SER A 146 4.69 19.23 -43.53
CA SER A 146 5.67 19.39 -42.44
C SER A 146 4.97 19.70 -41.10
N VAL A 147 3.96 20.58 -41.09
CA VAL A 147 3.16 20.83 -39.88
C VAL A 147 2.51 19.56 -39.35
N SER A 148 2.00 18.70 -40.24
CA SER A 148 1.36 17.45 -39.88
C SER A 148 2.33 16.49 -39.22
N ASP A 149 3.50 16.29 -39.82
CA ASP A 149 4.52 15.37 -39.34
C ASP A 149 5.05 15.79 -37.96
N HIS A 150 5.46 17.06 -37.82
CA HIS A 150 5.93 17.61 -36.54
C HIS A 150 4.83 17.63 -35.48
N PHE A 151 3.58 17.85 -35.87
CA PHE A 151 2.45 17.79 -34.94
C PHE A 151 2.21 16.36 -34.42
N VAL A 152 2.25 15.35 -35.28
CA VAL A 152 2.10 13.94 -34.88
C VAL A 152 3.25 13.51 -33.99
N GLU A 153 4.48 13.84 -34.35
CA GLU A 153 5.66 13.55 -33.52
C GLU A 153 5.52 14.15 -32.12
N GLN A 154 5.17 15.45 -32.05
CA GLN A 154 5.01 16.16 -30.79
C GLN A 154 3.80 15.67 -29.98
N LEU A 155 2.75 15.18 -30.65
CA LEU A 155 1.57 14.59 -29.98
C LEU A 155 1.92 13.28 -29.28
N LEU A 156 2.81 12.47 -29.87
CA LEU A 156 3.23 11.16 -29.36
C LEU A 156 4.44 11.23 -28.41
N ALA A 157 5.21 12.32 -28.44
CA ALA A 157 6.42 12.50 -27.63
C ALA A 157 6.20 12.36 -26.10
N PRO A 158 5.15 12.93 -25.48
CA PRO A 158 4.94 12.82 -24.03
C PRO A 158 4.74 11.38 -23.56
N GLU A 159 3.99 10.58 -24.33
CA GLU A 159 3.74 9.18 -24.00
C GLU A 159 5.00 8.32 -24.17
N ARG A 160 5.76 8.56 -25.26
CA ARG A 160 7.08 7.94 -25.46
C ARG A 160 8.03 8.25 -24.31
N SER A 161 8.09 9.51 -23.88
CA SER A 161 8.87 9.92 -22.70
C SER A 161 8.38 9.20 -21.45
N SER A 162 7.07 9.18 -21.20
CA SER A 162 6.48 8.55 -20.01
C SER A 162 6.81 7.05 -19.92
N ILE A 163 6.78 6.31 -21.03
CA ILE A 163 7.15 4.89 -21.06
C ILE A 163 8.65 4.72 -20.76
N LYS A 164 9.50 5.57 -21.35
CA LYS A 164 10.95 5.56 -21.11
C LYS A 164 11.27 5.90 -19.65
N ASP A 165 10.63 6.92 -19.10
CA ASP A 165 10.82 7.38 -17.72
C ASP A 165 10.33 6.32 -16.73
N SER A 166 9.21 5.65 -17.02
CA SER A 166 8.71 4.52 -16.23
C SER A 166 9.67 3.33 -16.28
N SER A 167 10.19 2.98 -17.46
CA SER A 167 11.17 1.89 -17.61
C SER A 167 12.46 2.20 -16.85
N HIS A 168 12.91 3.46 -16.89
CA HIS A 168 14.09 3.92 -16.15
C HIS A 168 13.86 3.89 -14.64
N PHE A 169 12.70 4.36 -14.17
CA PHE A 169 12.29 4.27 -12.77
C PHE A 169 12.28 2.81 -12.28
N LEU A 170 11.64 1.90 -13.03
CA LEU A 170 11.62 0.48 -12.71
C LEU A 170 13.03 -0.11 -12.65
N THR A 171 13.92 0.23 -13.59
CA THR A 171 15.31 -0.23 -13.59
C THR A 171 16.03 0.14 -12.29
N ILE A 172 15.96 1.41 -11.88
CA ILE A 172 16.57 1.90 -10.63
C ILE A 172 16.02 1.12 -9.41
N HIS A 173 14.71 0.87 -9.40
CA HIS A 173 14.06 0.15 -8.31
C HIS A 173 14.38 -1.35 -8.29
N ILE A 174 14.50 -1.99 -9.46
CA ILE A 174 14.93 -3.39 -9.61
C ILE A 174 16.34 -3.56 -9.05
N ASP A 175 17.28 -2.69 -9.43
CA ASP A 175 18.66 -2.76 -8.93
C ASP A 175 18.72 -2.60 -7.40
N LYS A 176 17.95 -1.66 -6.84
CA LYS A 176 17.85 -1.48 -5.40
C LYS A 176 17.24 -2.71 -4.70
N ARG A 177 16.16 -3.28 -5.25
CA ARG A 177 15.52 -4.47 -4.66
C ARG A 177 16.38 -5.72 -4.78
N ARG A 178 17.14 -5.85 -5.87
CA ARG A 178 18.15 -6.88 -6.02
C ARG A 178 19.18 -6.81 -4.92
N GLU A 179 19.75 -5.63 -4.65
CA GLU A 179 20.72 -5.46 -3.57
C GLU A 179 20.12 -5.79 -2.18
N GLU A 180 18.86 -5.40 -1.93
CA GLU A 180 18.16 -5.74 -0.69
C GLU A 180 17.85 -7.24 -0.55
N LEU A 181 17.53 -7.91 -1.67
CA LEU A 181 17.33 -9.35 -1.75
C LEU A 181 18.64 -10.09 -1.50
N ASP A 182 19.72 -9.72 -2.18
CA ASP A 182 21.05 -10.32 -2.02
C ASP A 182 21.51 -10.23 -0.54
N LYS A 183 21.31 -9.08 0.11
CA LYS A 183 21.59 -8.91 1.55
C LYS A 183 20.75 -9.83 2.42
N ALA A 184 19.46 -10.01 2.10
CA ALA A 184 18.56 -10.89 2.86
C ALA A 184 18.93 -12.37 2.68
N GLU A 185 19.23 -12.78 1.45
CA GLU A 185 19.65 -14.13 1.11
C GLU A 185 20.97 -14.47 1.78
N GLN A 186 21.93 -13.53 1.77
CA GLN A 186 23.20 -13.69 2.45
C GLN A 186 23.01 -13.81 3.98
N ALA A 187 22.21 -12.93 4.60
CA ALA A 187 21.93 -13.01 6.03
C ALA A 187 21.23 -14.33 6.42
N PHE A 188 20.29 -14.80 5.59
CA PHE A 188 19.64 -16.10 5.78
C PHE A 188 20.63 -17.26 5.65
N ALA A 189 21.49 -17.24 4.63
CA ALA A 189 22.50 -18.26 4.40
C ALA A 189 23.53 -18.32 5.54
N GLU A 190 24.05 -17.17 5.98
CA GLU A 190 24.99 -17.05 7.09
C GLU A 190 24.39 -17.59 8.40
N TYR A 191 23.15 -17.18 8.73
CA TYR A 191 22.47 -17.65 9.93
C TYR A 191 22.18 -19.15 9.87
N LYS A 192 21.69 -19.66 8.72
CA LYS A 192 21.44 -21.09 8.53
C LYS A 192 22.71 -21.92 8.63
N ASN A 193 23.84 -21.41 8.12
CA ASN A 193 25.13 -22.10 8.20
C ASN A 193 25.69 -22.11 9.63
N ALA A 194 25.63 -20.98 10.33
CA ALA A 194 26.08 -20.84 11.72
C ALA A 194 25.31 -21.77 12.69
N TYR A 195 24.03 -22.00 12.41
CA TYR A 195 23.15 -22.87 13.21
C TYR A 195 22.76 -24.17 12.47
N SER A 196 23.58 -24.63 11.54
CA SER A 196 23.32 -25.84 10.74
C SER A 196 23.15 -27.13 11.57
N HIS A 197 23.72 -27.15 12.78
CA HIS A 197 23.56 -28.23 13.76
C HIS A 197 22.21 -28.20 14.49
N ALA A 198 21.38 -27.17 14.29
CA ALA A 198 20.09 -27.00 14.94
C ALA A 198 18.91 -27.47 14.06
N THR A 199 18.95 -28.71 13.58
CA THR A 199 17.90 -29.24 12.69
C THR A 199 16.61 -29.61 13.44
N PRO A 200 15.44 -29.60 12.79
CA PRO A 200 14.18 -30.03 13.38
C PRO A 200 14.20 -31.47 13.92
N GLU A 201 14.92 -32.38 13.28
CA GLU A 201 15.10 -33.76 13.76
C GLU A 201 15.87 -33.83 15.08
N MET A 202 16.94 -33.04 15.22
CA MET A 202 17.70 -32.98 16.48
C MET A 202 16.86 -32.36 17.60
N GLN A 203 16.01 -31.37 17.30
CA GLN A 203 15.07 -30.80 18.26
C GLN A 203 14.05 -31.84 18.74
N ALA A 204 13.46 -32.61 17.82
CA ALA A 204 12.51 -33.66 18.16
C ALA A 204 13.17 -34.70 19.09
N GLN A 205 14.39 -35.14 18.76
CA GLN A 205 15.16 -36.08 19.57
C GLN A 205 15.49 -35.52 20.97
N SER A 206 15.88 -34.23 21.05
CA SER A 206 16.13 -33.51 22.30
C SER A 206 14.89 -33.47 23.19
N LEU A 207 13.72 -33.16 22.63
CA LEU A 207 12.45 -33.12 23.36
C LEU A 207 12.03 -34.50 23.87
N THR A 208 12.21 -35.55 23.06
CA THR A 208 11.96 -36.93 23.51
C THR A 208 12.89 -37.31 24.66
N ARG A 209 14.18 -36.95 24.57
CA ARG A 209 15.15 -37.20 25.64
C ARG A 209 14.80 -36.43 26.92
N LEU A 210 14.40 -35.17 26.80
CA LEU A 210 13.93 -34.35 27.92
C LEU A 210 12.72 -34.98 28.61
N ALA A 211 11.73 -35.45 27.85
CA ALA A 211 10.57 -36.13 28.39
C ALA A 211 10.96 -37.40 29.14
N SER A 212 11.88 -38.20 28.59
CA SER A 212 12.39 -39.40 29.25
C SER A 212 13.14 -39.10 30.56
N LEU A 213 14.00 -38.07 30.59
CA LEU A 213 14.72 -37.67 31.80
C LEU A 213 13.77 -37.16 32.90
N LYS A 214 12.75 -36.37 32.52
CA LYS A 214 11.73 -35.90 33.48
C LYS A 214 10.94 -37.05 34.08
N GLN A 215 10.61 -38.06 33.28
CA GLN A 215 9.96 -39.28 33.76
C GLN A 215 10.85 -40.03 34.76
N THR A 216 12.14 -40.23 34.43
CA THR A 216 13.10 -40.88 35.33
C THR A 216 13.30 -40.07 36.62
N LEU A 217 13.37 -38.74 36.55
CA LEU A 217 13.45 -37.89 37.73
C LEU A 217 12.23 -38.07 38.64
N ALA A 218 11.01 -38.07 38.09
CA ALA A 218 9.79 -38.26 38.87
C ALA A 218 9.75 -39.63 39.56
N GLU A 219 10.23 -40.68 38.89
CA GLU A 219 10.35 -42.02 39.47
C GLU A 219 11.35 -42.04 40.64
N LYS A 220 12.53 -41.42 40.47
CA LYS A 220 13.57 -41.33 41.49
C LYS A 220 13.19 -40.45 42.67
N GLU A 221 12.49 -39.35 42.44
CA GLU A 221 11.94 -38.49 43.49
C GLU A 221 10.88 -39.23 44.32
N ALA A 222 10.03 -40.04 43.68
CA ALA A 222 9.07 -40.90 44.37
C ALA A 222 9.79 -41.97 45.22
N GLU A 223 10.85 -42.58 44.70
CA GLU A 223 11.69 -43.53 45.44
C GLU A 223 12.38 -42.87 46.65
N LEU A 224 12.98 -41.70 46.43
CA LEU A 224 13.63 -40.89 47.47
C LEU A 224 12.63 -40.51 48.57
N ALA A 225 11.41 -40.08 48.20
CA ALA A 225 10.35 -39.78 49.16
C ALA A 225 9.93 -41.02 49.97
N GLY A 226 9.90 -42.19 49.33
CA GLY A 226 9.70 -43.48 50.00
C GLY A 226 10.78 -43.77 51.03
N VAL A 227 12.05 -43.73 50.62
CA VAL A 227 13.23 -43.96 51.49
C VAL A 227 13.28 -42.95 52.64
N LYS A 228 12.99 -41.67 52.38
CA LYS A 228 12.92 -40.62 53.40
C LYS A 228 11.85 -40.88 54.45
N ARG A 229 10.66 -41.35 54.06
CA ARG A 229 9.61 -41.76 55.01
C ARG A 229 10.06 -42.96 55.83
N SER A 230 10.69 -43.96 55.21
CA SER A 230 11.21 -45.13 55.91
C SER A 230 12.29 -44.75 56.92
N LEU A 231 13.22 -43.86 56.58
CA LEU A 231 14.22 -43.30 57.49
C LEU A 231 13.55 -42.63 58.70
N GLY A 232 12.60 -41.72 58.47
CA GLY A 232 11.89 -41.05 59.57
C GLY A 232 11.12 -42.03 60.47
N SER A 233 10.53 -43.09 59.91
CA SER A 233 9.86 -44.13 60.70
C SER A 233 10.85 -44.99 61.50
N LEU A 234 12.04 -45.26 60.97
CA LEU A 234 13.07 -46.06 61.60
C LEU A 234 13.75 -45.27 62.73
N ASP A 235 14.05 -43.99 62.50
CA ASP A 235 14.50 -43.07 63.55
C ASP A 235 13.48 -43.01 64.70
N GLN A 236 12.18 -42.88 64.39
CA GLN A 236 11.14 -42.84 65.42
C GLN A 236 10.98 -44.17 66.19
N GLN A 237 11.25 -45.31 65.56
CA GLN A 237 11.26 -46.63 66.23
C GLN A 237 12.48 -46.78 67.15
N LEU A 238 13.65 -46.33 66.73
CA LEU A 238 14.88 -46.31 67.52
C LEU A 238 14.76 -45.38 68.74
N SER A 239 14.17 -44.19 68.57
CA SER A 239 13.89 -43.26 69.69
C SER A 239 12.95 -43.88 70.75
N LYS A 240 12.07 -44.82 70.36
CA LYS A 240 11.13 -45.50 71.28
C LYS A 240 11.71 -46.71 71.99
N THR A 241 12.77 -47.31 71.46
CA THR A 241 13.41 -48.51 72.04
C THR A 241 14.69 -48.11 72.76
N ASN A 242 14.56 -47.54 73.96
CA ASN A 242 15.72 -47.12 74.75
C ASN A 242 16.53 -48.36 75.24
N PRO A 243 17.75 -48.60 74.72
CA PRO A 243 18.55 -49.78 75.08
C PRO A 243 19.00 -49.77 76.55
N VAL A 244 19.01 -48.61 77.21
CA VAL A 244 19.30 -48.48 78.64
C VAL A 244 18.19 -49.12 79.49
N ILE A 245 16.92 -48.98 79.07
CA ILE A 245 15.78 -49.61 79.75
C ILE A 245 15.85 -51.13 79.62
N GLY A 246 16.27 -51.64 78.45
CA GLY A 246 16.47 -53.07 78.22
C GLY A 246 17.52 -53.69 79.16
N LYS A 247 18.67 -53.04 79.36
CA LYS A 247 19.70 -53.51 80.30
C LYS A 247 19.24 -53.50 81.76
N ILE A 248 18.48 -52.48 82.17
CA ILE A 248 17.95 -52.41 83.54
C ILE A 248 16.93 -53.53 83.77
N GLU A 249 16.08 -53.83 82.78
CA GLU A 249 15.13 -54.96 82.85
C GLU A 249 15.85 -56.31 83.01
N GLU A 250 16.93 -56.53 82.25
CA GLU A 250 17.74 -57.74 82.35
C GLU A 250 18.36 -57.91 83.74
N GLN A 251 18.95 -56.85 84.30
CA GLN A 251 19.49 -56.84 85.66
C GLN A 251 18.41 -57.09 86.73
N ILE A 252 17.20 -56.55 86.53
CA ILE A 252 16.04 -56.80 87.40
C ILE A 252 15.66 -58.28 87.37
N ILE A 253 15.62 -58.90 86.18
CA ILE A 253 15.27 -60.31 86.01
C ILE A 253 16.32 -61.20 86.68
N GLU A 254 17.62 -60.91 86.49
CA GLU A 254 18.73 -61.64 87.10
C GLU A 254 18.66 -61.57 88.64
N ILE A 255 18.53 -60.36 89.20
CA ILE A 255 18.44 -60.18 90.65
C ILE A 255 17.18 -60.81 91.22
N ARG A 256 16.04 -60.78 90.50
CA ARG A 256 14.82 -61.50 90.92
C ARG A 256 15.04 -63.01 90.97
N SER A 257 15.76 -63.57 89.99
CA SER A 257 16.13 -65.00 89.97
C SER A 257 17.01 -65.35 91.18
N GLU A 258 18.07 -64.58 91.42
CA GLU A 258 18.94 -64.74 92.59
C GLU A 258 18.17 -64.63 93.91
N LEU A 259 17.28 -63.64 94.04
CA LEU A 259 16.43 -63.43 95.21
C LEU A 259 15.50 -64.63 95.46
N THR A 260 14.96 -65.21 94.39
CA THR A 260 14.10 -66.40 94.47
C THR A 260 14.89 -67.61 94.98
N LEU A 261 16.11 -67.82 94.48
CA LEU A 261 17.01 -68.87 94.96
C LEU A 261 17.43 -68.65 96.43
N LEU A 262 17.69 -67.41 96.82
CA LEU A 262 18.03 -67.03 98.20
C LEU A 262 16.84 -67.25 99.15
N ARG A 263 15.62 -66.90 98.74
CA ARG A 263 14.37 -67.13 99.51
C ARG A 263 14.04 -68.60 99.72
N ALA A 264 14.47 -69.47 98.80
CA ALA A 264 14.32 -70.92 98.96
C ALA A 264 15.22 -71.49 100.07
N LYS A 265 16.32 -70.80 100.41
CA LYS A 265 17.32 -71.25 101.40
C LYS A 265 17.30 -70.47 102.71
N TYR A 266 16.83 -69.23 102.70
CA TYR A 266 16.87 -68.31 103.84
C TYR A 266 15.52 -67.62 104.07
N THR A 267 15.25 -67.24 105.32
CA THR A 267 14.05 -66.47 105.68
C THR A 267 14.15 -65.01 105.23
N GLU A 268 13.00 -64.32 105.14
CA GLU A 268 12.94 -62.94 104.64
C GLU A 268 13.76 -61.93 105.44
N ALA A 269 14.03 -62.21 106.72
CA ALA A 269 14.86 -61.36 107.59
C ALA A 269 16.38 -61.54 107.36
N HIS A 270 16.80 -62.47 106.50
CA HIS A 270 18.22 -62.75 106.28
C HIS A 270 18.91 -61.60 105.53
N SER A 271 20.10 -61.19 106.00
CA SER A 271 20.84 -60.03 105.47
C SER A 271 21.08 -60.11 103.95
N MET A 272 21.40 -61.30 103.41
CA MET A 272 21.59 -61.50 101.97
C MET A 272 20.30 -61.30 101.14
N VAL A 273 19.13 -61.67 101.68
CA VAL A 273 17.84 -61.46 101.01
C VAL A 273 17.49 -59.97 101.03
N GLN A 274 17.69 -59.30 102.17
CA GLN A 274 17.45 -57.87 102.32
C GLN A 274 18.38 -57.02 101.44
N GLY A 275 19.64 -57.43 101.28
CA GLY A 275 20.59 -56.77 100.37
C GLY A 275 20.13 -56.81 98.92
N LYS A 276 19.79 -58.00 98.43
CA LYS A 276 19.29 -58.19 97.05
C LYS A 276 17.92 -57.54 96.82
N LEU A 277 17.06 -57.49 97.83
CA LEU A 277 15.78 -56.78 97.75
C LEU A 277 15.96 -55.27 97.58
N ARG A 278 16.93 -54.66 98.29
CA ARG A 278 17.25 -53.24 98.12
C ARG A 278 17.83 -52.96 96.73
N GLU A 279 18.67 -53.86 96.24
CA GLU A 279 19.25 -53.76 94.89
C GLU A 279 18.17 -53.82 93.82
N LEU A 280 17.21 -54.75 93.96
CA LEU A 280 16.04 -54.86 93.08
C LEU A 280 15.19 -53.58 93.11
N ASN A 281 14.83 -53.09 94.29
CA ASN A 281 14.02 -51.88 94.43
C ASN A 281 14.72 -50.66 93.82
N ARG A 282 16.05 -50.55 93.95
CA ARG A 282 16.84 -49.48 93.32
C ARG A 282 16.69 -49.51 91.80
N LEU A 283 16.86 -50.69 91.20
CA LEU A 283 16.77 -50.86 89.74
C LEU A 283 15.34 -50.65 89.22
N GLU A 284 14.33 -51.14 89.95
CA GLU A 284 12.92 -50.90 89.60
C GLU A 284 12.58 -49.40 89.67
N GLN A 285 13.12 -48.68 90.65
CA GLN A 285 12.96 -47.24 90.76
C GLN A 285 13.70 -46.49 89.65
N GLU A 286 14.94 -46.88 89.33
CA GLU A 286 15.73 -46.35 88.22
C GLU A 286 15.02 -46.53 86.87
N ARG A 287 14.46 -47.72 86.62
CA ARG A 287 13.59 -48.02 85.48
C ARG A 287 12.36 -47.11 85.43
N SER A 288 11.66 -46.94 86.55
CA SER A 288 10.43 -46.14 86.61
C SER A 288 10.68 -44.66 86.32
N VAL A 289 11.83 -44.13 86.76
CA VAL A 289 12.26 -42.76 86.48
C VAL A 289 12.52 -42.59 84.98
N LEU A 290 13.24 -43.53 84.36
CA LEU A 290 13.54 -43.50 82.93
C LEU A 290 12.31 -43.67 82.03
N LEU A 291 11.29 -44.41 82.47
CA LEU A 291 10.02 -44.56 81.75
C LEU A 291 9.11 -43.31 81.87
N ASN A 292 9.18 -42.59 83.00
CA ASN A 292 8.35 -41.43 83.28
C ASN A 292 8.98 -40.10 82.84
N SER A 293 10.30 -40.06 82.65
CA SER A 293 10.98 -38.89 82.08
C SER A 293 10.67 -38.80 80.58
N LYS A 294 9.76 -37.90 80.18
CA LYS A 294 9.70 -37.39 78.80
C LYS A 294 10.97 -36.59 78.52
N GLN A 295 12.07 -37.26 78.22
CA GLN A 295 13.33 -36.65 77.82
C GLN A 295 13.48 -36.63 76.30
N PRO A 296 14.23 -35.63 75.77
CA PRO A 296 14.26 -35.30 74.36
C PRO A 296 14.92 -36.41 73.55
N GLU A 297 14.40 -36.65 72.35
CA GLU A 297 14.96 -37.49 71.28
C GLU A 297 16.49 -37.62 71.41
N MET A 298 16.98 -38.77 71.89
CA MET A 298 18.41 -39.07 71.83
C MET A 298 18.81 -39.15 70.36
N ASN A 299 19.82 -38.39 69.94
CA ASN A 299 20.26 -38.39 68.55
C ASN A 299 20.76 -39.79 68.14
N SER A 300 20.34 -40.30 66.98
CA SER A 300 20.81 -41.58 66.41
C SER A 300 22.35 -41.70 66.37
N ASN A 301 23.07 -40.57 66.25
CA ASN A 301 24.53 -40.52 66.34
C ASN A 301 25.07 -40.86 67.74
N GLN A 302 24.41 -40.40 68.81
CA GLN A 302 24.79 -40.72 70.20
C GLN A 302 24.51 -42.18 70.54
N LEU A 303 23.42 -42.75 69.99
CA LEU A 303 23.11 -44.18 70.12
C LEU A 303 24.17 -45.05 69.42
N TRP A 304 24.72 -44.59 68.30
CA TRP A 304 25.82 -45.27 67.60
C TRP A 304 27.14 -45.20 68.37
N ASP A 305 27.48 -44.06 68.97
CA ASP A 305 28.64 -43.95 69.86
C ASP A 305 28.53 -44.89 71.07
N ILE A 306 27.35 -45.00 71.68
CA ILE A 306 27.08 -45.93 72.79
C ILE A 306 27.18 -47.39 72.32
N ALA A 307 26.66 -47.73 71.14
CA ALA A 307 26.71 -49.09 70.60
C ALA A 307 28.12 -49.52 70.14
N SER A 308 28.89 -48.60 69.54
CA SER A 308 30.25 -48.86 69.04
C SER A 308 31.28 -48.92 70.17
N THR A 309 31.12 -48.09 71.21
CA THR A 309 31.95 -48.18 72.43
C THR A 309 31.63 -49.40 73.29
N ALA A 310 30.44 -50.00 73.14
CA ALA A 310 29.98 -51.16 73.91
C ALA A 310 30.41 -52.54 73.37
N THR A 311 31.56 -52.67 72.68
CA THR A 311 32.02 -53.99 72.20
C THR A 311 33.51 -54.24 72.43
N VAL A 312 33.84 -55.04 73.47
CA VAL A 312 34.82 -56.17 73.37
C VAL A 312 34.46 -57.33 74.33
N SER A 313 33.89 -57.11 75.53
CA SER A 313 34.06 -58.14 76.58
C SER A 313 32.89 -59.07 76.95
N ASN A 314 31.66 -58.96 76.41
CA ASN A 314 30.61 -59.97 76.64
C ASN A 314 29.40 -59.76 75.73
N ILE A 315 29.42 -60.33 74.52
CA ILE A 315 28.30 -60.34 73.57
C ILE A 315 27.89 -61.80 73.39
N GLY A 316 27.16 -62.31 74.38
CA GLY A 316 26.55 -63.65 74.32
C GLY A 316 25.19 -63.60 73.66
N ASP A 317 24.19 -62.97 74.27
CA ASP A 317 22.80 -63.37 73.96
C ASP A 317 21.73 -62.26 73.85
N ALA A 318 22.06 -60.95 73.91
CA ALA A 318 21.00 -59.92 74.02
C ALA A 318 21.06 -58.68 73.09
N GLN A 319 21.87 -58.65 72.02
CA GLN A 319 21.92 -57.46 71.13
C GLN A 319 21.86 -57.66 69.59
N PRO A 320 21.36 -58.77 69.01
CA PRO A 320 21.29 -58.90 67.54
C PRO A 320 20.32 -57.92 66.88
N LEU A 321 19.25 -57.51 67.57
CA LEU A 321 18.19 -56.67 67.00
C LEU A 321 18.62 -55.21 66.79
N LEU A 322 19.29 -54.59 67.76
CA LEU A 322 19.72 -53.19 67.67
C LEU A 322 20.82 -53.01 66.60
N VAL A 323 21.79 -53.94 66.57
CA VAL A 323 22.84 -53.94 65.55
C VAL A 323 22.23 -54.11 64.15
N SER A 324 21.24 -54.98 63.99
CA SER A 324 20.50 -55.14 62.73
C SER A 324 19.74 -53.86 62.33
N GLN A 325 19.11 -53.15 63.28
CA GLN A 325 18.37 -51.92 63.01
C GLN A 325 19.30 -50.75 62.64
N LEU A 326 20.43 -50.61 63.32
CA LEU A 326 21.46 -49.61 62.99
C LEU A 326 22.12 -49.90 61.63
N HIS A 327 22.36 -51.17 61.31
CA HIS A 327 22.85 -51.57 59.99
C HIS A 327 21.83 -51.25 58.89
N GLN A 328 20.54 -51.52 59.14
CA GLN A 328 19.45 -51.17 58.22
C GLN A 328 19.34 -49.65 58.03
N LEU A 329 19.52 -48.86 59.09
CA LEU A 329 19.57 -47.39 59.02
C LEU A 329 20.72 -46.92 58.14
N GLN A 330 21.92 -47.48 58.32
CA GLN A 330 23.09 -47.14 57.52
C GLN A 330 22.88 -47.43 56.02
N ILE A 331 22.31 -48.60 55.69
CA ILE A 331 21.97 -48.95 54.29
C ILE A 331 20.95 -47.96 53.73
N MET A 332 19.92 -47.62 54.49
CA MET A 332 18.88 -46.68 54.06
C MET A 332 19.40 -45.25 53.90
N ARG A 333 20.33 -44.82 54.75
CA ARG A 333 21.00 -43.52 54.65
C ARG A 333 21.91 -43.45 53.42
N GLY A 334 22.68 -44.52 53.16
CA GLY A 334 23.47 -44.63 51.93
C GLY A 334 22.60 -44.62 50.67
N ARG A 335 21.45 -45.31 50.68
CA ARG A 335 20.48 -45.26 49.58
C ARG A 335 19.85 -43.88 49.40
N TYR A 336 19.54 -43.19 50.50
CA TYR A 336 19.02 -41.83 50.47
C TYR A 336 20.04 -40.86 49.84
N GLU A 337 21.29 -40.89 50.29
CA GLU A 337 22.37 -40.05 49.74
C GLU A 337 22.59 -40.36 48.25
N SER A 338 22.64 -41.64 47.86
CA SER A 338 22.78 -42.02 46.44
C SER A 338 21.62 -41.53 45.57
N LEU A 339 20.37 -41.70 46.02
CA LEU A 339 19.19 -41.24 45.27
C LEU A 339 19.14 -39.72 45.22
N GLN A 340 19.55 -39.04 46.29
CA GLN A 340 19.63 -37.59 46.34
C GLN A 340 20.63 -37.07 45.29
N GLU A 341 21.85 -37.61 45.25
CA GLU A 341 22.84 -37.24 44.23
C GLU A 341 22.36 -37.55 42.81
N GLU A 342 21.68 -38.69 42.60
CA GLU A 342 21.11 -39.06 41.30
C GLU A 342 20.01 -38.06 40.86
N THR A 343 19.13 -37.64 41.78
CA THR A 343 18.10 -36.62 41.48
C THR A 343 18.71 -35.25 41.17
N ILE A 344 19.75 -34.83 41.90
CA ILE A 344 20.46 -33.57 41.63
C ILE A 344 21.12 -33.61 40.25
N SER A 345 21.77 -34.73 39.91
CA SER A 345 22.39 -34.94 38.60
C SER A 345 21.35 -34.91 37.47
N LEU A 346 20.22 -35.60 37.63
CA LEU A 346 19.11 -35.59 36.68
C LEU A 346 18.50 -34.20 36.51
N GLN A 347 18.30 -33.45 37.60
CA GLN A 347 17.83 -32.06 37.54
C GLN A 347 18.79 -31.17 36.76
N SER A 348 20.10 -31.30 36.98
CA SER A 348 21.12 -30.57 36.22
C SER A 348 21.08 -30.91 34.72
N MET A 349 21.01 -32.20 34.37
CA MET A 349 20.88 -32.65 32.97
C MET A 349 19.59 -32.14 32.31
N ILE A 350 18.46 -32.14 33.03
CA ILE A 350 17.19 -31.59 32.55
C ILE A 350 17.33 -30.09 32.30
N GLN A 351 17.90 -29.34 33.23
CA GLN A 351 18.07 -27.90 33.12
C GLN A 351 18.97 -27.52 31.93
N GLU A 352 20.07 -28.24 31.72
CA GLU A 352 20.94 -28.05 30.56
C GLU A 352 20.19 -28.31 29.24
N LEU A 353 19.43 -29.42 29.19
CA LEU A 353 18.68 -29.79 28.00
C LEU A 353 17.50 -28.83 27.72
N GLU A 354 16.86 -28.30 28.75
CA GLU A 354 15.82 -27.25 28.63
C GLU A 354 16.39 -25.94 28.10
N VAL A 355 17.54 -25.50 28.60
CA VAL A 355 18.23 -24.31 28.10
C VAL A 355 18.60 -24.48 26.63
N ASN A 356 19.11 -25.65 26.26
CA ASN A 356 19.40 -25.97 24.86
C ASN A 356 18.12 -25.99 24.02
N ALA A 357 17.06 -26.68 24.45
CA ALA A 357 15.76 -26.74 23.76
C ALA A 357 15.15 -25.35 23.51
N ASN A 358 15.23 -24.44 24.49
CA ASN A 358 14.76 -23.06 24.33
C ASN A 358 15.58 -22.27 23.29
N ARG A 359 16.90 -22.50 23.20
CA ARG A 359 17.75 -21.92 22.15
C ARG A 359 17.40 -22.41 20.75
N PHE A 360 16.98 -23.68 20.60
CA PHE A 360 16.47 -24.17 19.31
C PHE A 360 15.20 -23.42 18.91
N GLY A 361 14.27 -23.20 19.85
CA GLY A 361 13.05 -22.45 19.61
C GLY A 361 13.30 -21.05 19.05
N SER A 362 14.16 -20.26 19.72
CA SER A 362 14.53 -18.91 19.25
C SER A 362 15.26 -18.93 17.90
N THR A 363 16.10 -19.94 17.67
CA THR A 363 16.81 -20.10 16.39
C THR A 363 15.85 -20.42 15.24
N ALA A 364 14.91 -21.33 15.45
CA ALA A 364 13.91 -21.70 14.46
C ALA A 364 12.98 -20.54 14.12
N THR A 365 12.58 -19.72 15.12
CA THR A 365 11.79 -18.51 14.85
C THR A 365 12.56 -17.52 13.99
N GLU A 366 13.86 -17.35 14.24
CA GLU A 366 14.70 -16.41 13.49
C GLU A 366 14.97 -16.90 12.06
N ILE A 367 15.22 -18.20 11.86
CA ILE A 367 15.31 -18.81 10.52
C ILE A 367 14.03 -18.58 9.74
N ASN A 368 12.86 -18.82 10.34
CA ASN A 368 11.58 -18.61 9.67
C ASN A 368 11.34 -17.12 9.35
N ARG A 369 11.75 -16.21 10.26
CA ARG A 369 11.68 -14.77 10.04
C ARG A 369 12.54 -14.35 8.84
N LEU A 370 13.79 -14.80 8.77
CA LEU A 370 14.72 -14.52 7.68
C LEU A 370 14.26 -15.17 6.36
N ALA A 371 13.78 -16.41 6.40
CA ALA A 371 13.23 -17.10 5.23
C ALA A 371 12.04 -16.33 4.65
N ARG A 372 11.12 -15.85 5.51
CA ARG A 372 9.99 -15.02 5.09
C ARG A 372 10.46 -13.69 4.49
N ASP A 373 11.48 -13.04 5.07
CA ASP A 373 12.04 -11.79 4.55
C ASP A 373 12.62 -11.99 3.14
N VAL A 374 13.36 -13.09 2.91
CA VAL A 374 13.86 -13.48 1.59
C VAL A 374 12.71 -13.69 0.61
N THR A 375 11.68 -14.45 1.00
CA THR A 375 10.51 -14.70 0.13
C THR A 375 9.81 -13.41 -0.26
N VAL A 376 9.53 -12.51 0.69
CA VAL A 376 8.86 -11.23 0.42
C VAL A 376 9.69 -10.35 -0.50
N LYS A 377 11.01 -10.25 -0.26
CA LYS A 377 11.90 -9.45 -1.12
C LYS A 377 12.03 -10.03 -2.52
N ARG A 378 12.03 -11.36 -2.65
CA ARG A 378 12.06 -12.04 -3.94
C ARG A 378 10.78 -11.78 -4.72
N GLU A 379 9.62 -11.94 -4.08
CA GLU A 379 8.31 -11.67 -4.70
C GLU A 379 8.21 -10.22 -5.20
N LEU A 380 8.65 -9.24 -4.39
CA LEU A 380 8.67 -7.84 -4.79
C LEU A 380 9.67 -7.55 -5.93
N TYR A 381 10.81 -8.26 -5.96
CA TYR A 381 11.78 -8.14 -7.05
C TYR A 381 11.20 -8.72 -8.36
N ASP A 382 10.65 -9.93 -8.29
CA ASP A 382 10.05 -10.62 -9.44
C ASP A 382 8.89 -9.82 -10.02
N GLU A 383 8.03 -9.25 -9.17
CA GLU A 383 6.92 -8.37 -9.59
C GLU A 383 7.42 -7.13 -10.34
N LEU A 384 8.51 -6.50 -9.89
CA LEU A 384 9.09 -5.35 -10.58
C LEU A 384 9.72 -5.73 -11.92
N VAL A 385 10.39 -6.88 -11.99
CA VAL A 385 10.96 -7.40 -13.23
C VAL A 385 9.87 -7.70 -14.25
N GLU A 386 8.78 -8.35 -13.85
CA GLU A 386 7.63 -8.61 -14.71
C GLU A 386 7.04 -7.29 -15.25
N ARG A 387 6.85 -6.29 -14.38
CA ARG A 387 6.38 -4.96 -14.79
C ARG A 387 7.33 -4.27 -15.74
N TYR A 388 8.65 -4.42 -15.57
CA TYR A 388 9.65 -3.87 -16.47
C TYR A 388 9.58 -4.51 -17.87
N GLU A 389 9.51 -5.83 -17.94
CA GLU A 389 9.37 -6.56 -19.21
C GLU A 389 8.07 -6.17 -19.92
N MET A 390 6.96 -6.05 -19.18
CA MET A 390 5.69 -5.59 -19.74
C MET A 390 5.75 -4.13 -20.21
N ALA A 391 6.44 -3.24 -19.49
CA ALA A 391 6.63 -1.85 -19.90
C ALA A 391 7.48 -1.75 -21.18
N GLN A 392 8.56 -2.54 -21.28
CA GLN A 392 9.38 -2.68 -22.49
C GLN A 392 8.56 -3.20 -23.67
N LEU A 393 7.81 -4.29 -23.47
CA LEU A 393 6.95 -4.87 -24.50
C LEU A 393 5.90 -3.85 -24.96
N THR A 394 5.25 -3.16 -24.03
CA THR A 394 4.25 -2.12 -24.36
C THR A 394 4.88 -0.93 -25.08
N GLY A 395 6.09 -0.51 -24.69
CA GLY A 395 6.84 0.52 -25.40
C GLY A 395 7.16 0.12 -26.83
N SER A 396 7.66 -1.10 -27.03
CA SER A 396 7.97 -1.63 -28.35
C SER A 396 6.70 -1.76 -29.22
N LEU A 397 5.58 -2.19 -28.63
CA LEU A 397 4.28 -2.25 -29.29
C LEU A 397 3.77 -0.85 -29.64
N GLY A 398 3.94 0.14 -28.75
CA GLY A 398 3.55 1.53 -29.00
C GLY A 398 4.30 2.16 -30.17
N VAL A 399 5.58 1.82 -30.36
CA VAL A 399 6.37 2.22 -31.53
C VAL A 399 5.89 1.47 -32.78
N PHE A 400 5.63 0.16 -32.69
CA PHE A 400 5.14 -0.62 -33.81
C PHE A 400 3.74 -0.19 -34.30
N GLU A 401 2.87 0.22 -33.39
CA GLU A 401 1.51 0.65 -33.71
C GLU A 401 1.35 2.15 -33.95
N GLU A 402 2.42 2.94 -33.90
CA GLU A 402 2.40 4.40 -34.10
C GLU A 402 1.56 4.82 -35.32
N ASN A 403 1.82 4.21 -36.47
CA ASN A 403 1.11 4.49 -37.73
C ASN A 403 -0.37 4.08 -37.74
N LYS A 404 -0.81 3.30 -36.74
CA LYS A 404 -2.23 2.96 -36.53
C LYS A 404 -2.91 3.92 -35.55
N ARG A 405 -2.15 4.53 -34.63
CA ARG A 405 -2.66 5.44 -33.59
C ARG A 405 -3.04 6.80 -34.15
N VAL A 406 -2.22 7.32 -35.04
CA VAL A 406 -2.53 8.52 -35.81
C VAL A 406 -2.48 8.15 -37.29
N LYS A 407 -3.66 8.11 -37.91
CA LYS A 407 -3.78 7.82 -39.32
C LYS A 407 -4.16 9.09 -40.07
N VAL A 408 -3.29 9.54 -40.96
CA VAL A 408 -3.64 10.60 -41.92
C VAL A 408 -4.67 10.01 -42.90
N ILE A 409 -5.84 10.63 -42.95
CA ILE A 409 -6.97 10.23 -43.80
C ILE A 409 -6.92 11.02 -45.10
N ASP A 410 -6.80 12.35 -44.97
CA ASP A 410 -6.64 13.25 -46.11
C ASP A 410 -5.24 13.87 -46.03
N GLU A 411 -4.41 13.55 -47.01
CA GLU A 411 -3.10 14.18 -47.16
C GLU A 411 -3.24 15.67 -47.50
N PRO A 412 -2.28 16.50 -47.08
CA PRO A 412 -2.22 17.89 -47.50
C PRO A 412 -2.30 18.03 -49.02
N TYR A 413 -2.96 19.09 -49.48
CA TYR A 413 -3.10 19.37 -50.91
C TYR A 413 -3.05 20.86 -51.21
N THR A 414 -2.67 21.18 -52.44
CA THR A 414 -2.68 22.56 -52.94
C THR A 414 -4.09 22.95 -53.46
N PRO A 415 -4.79 23.92 -52.83
CA PRO A 415 -6.15 24.28 -53.23
C PRO A 415 -6.19 25.04 -54.57
N THR A 416 -7.00 24.56 -55.50
CA THR A 416 -7.14 25.17 -56.83
C THR A 416 -8.14 26.34 -56.87
N ILE A 417 -9.05 26.43 -55.89
CA ILE A 417 -10.14 27.41 -55.84
C ILE A 417 -10.06 28.22 -54.54
N PRO A 418 -10.24 29.55 -54.55
CA PRO A 418 -10.27 30.36 -53.34
C PRO A 418 -11.53 30.08 -52.50
N SER A 419 -11.39 30.11 -51.17
CA SER A 419 -12.46 29.90 -50.18
C SER A 419 -13.24 31.20 -49.87
N ASN A 420 -13.26 32.16 -50.78
CA ASN A 420 -13.96 33.44 -50.58
C ASN A 420 -15.48 33.27 -50.68
N LEU A 421 -16.22 34.17 -50.03
CA LEU A 421 -17.66 34.26 -50.24
C LEU A 421 -17.95 34.53 -51.73
N PRO A 422 -18.91 33.82 -52.34
CA PRO A 422 -19.18 33.97 -53.76
C PRO A 422 -19.72 35.38 -54.05
N ALA A 423 -19.33 35.95 -55.20
CA ALA A 423 -19.61 37.35 -55.53
C ALA A 423 -21.10 37.72 -55.49
N PHE A 424 -22.00 36.75 -55.77
CA PHE A 424 -23.43 36.97 -55.72
C PHE A 424 -23.93 37.34 -54.31
N VAL A 425 -23.29 36.86 -53.24
CA VAL A 425 -23.68 37.17 -51.84
C VAL A 425 -23.50 38.67 -51.57
N PHE A 426 -22.40 39.26 -52.03
CA PHE A 426 -22.16 40.70 -51.91
C PHE A 426 -23.14 41.53 -52.73
N VAL A 427 -23.54 41.04 -53.91
CA VAL A 427 -24.57 41.68 -54.74
C VAL A 427 -25.92 41.68 -54.03
N ILE A 428 -26.32 40.55 -53.41
CA ILE A 428 -27.56 40.44 -52.64
C ILE A 428 -27.51 41.35 -51.40
N LEU A 429 -26.41 41.35 -50.65
CA LEU A 429 -26.23 42.24 -49.50
C LEU A 429 -26.26 43.72 -49.91
N GLY A 430 -25.64 44.06 -51.04
CA GLY A 430 -25.70 45.41 -51.62
C GLY A 430 -27.12 45.80 -52.04
N PHE A 431 -27.91 44.87 -52.58
CA PHE A 431 -29.31 45.09 -52.93
C PHE A 431 -30.20 45.31 -51.72
N ILE A 432 -30.10 44.43 -50.72
CA ILE A 432 -30.87 44.55 -49.46
C ILE A 432 -30.46 45.83 -48.73
N GLY A 433 -29.16 46.09 -48.62
CA GLY A 433 -28.60 47.30 -48.03
C GLY A 433 -29.09 48.55 -48.76
N GLY A 434 -29.11 48.53 -50.10
CA GLY A 434 -29.58 49.66 -50.90
C GLY A 434 -31.08 49.89 -50.87
N ALA A 435 -31.90 48.83 -50.82
CA ALA A 435 -33.32 48.97 -50.57
C ALA A 435 -33.58 49.57 -49.18
N GLY A 436 -32.88 49.09 -48.14
CA GLY A 436 -32.97 49.62 -46.78
C GLY A 436 -32.56 51.09 -46.67
N LEU A 437 -31.39 51.44 -47.23
CA LEU A 437 -30.90 52.83 -47.27
C LEU A 437 -31.83 53.73 -48.07
N GLY A 438 -32.33 53.25 -49.22
CA GLY A 438 -33.24 54.00 -50.07
C GLY A 438 -34.58 54.28 -49.40
N ILE A 439 -35.17 53.27 -48.75
CA ILE A 439 -36.39 53.43 -47.95
C ILE A 439 -36.12 54.38 -46.78
N GLY A 440 -35.01 54.23 -46.05
CA GLY A 440 -34.65 55.10 -44.94
C GLY A 440 -34.45 56.57 -45.35
N LEU A 441 -33.76 56.83 -46.46
CA LEU A 441 -33.61 58.18 -47.00
C LEU A 441 -34.96 58.74 -47.48
N ALA A 442 -35.79 57.92 -48.11
CA ALA A 442 -37.13 58.33 -48.53
C ALA A 442 -38.02 58.68 -47.33
N THR A 443 -37.98 57.91 -46.23
CA THR A 443 -38.78 58.20 -45.04
C THR A 443 -38.26 59.42 -44.28
N ILE A 444 -36.95 59.56 -44.06
CA ILE A 444 -36.37 60.74 -43.40
C ILE A 444 -36.74 62.01 -44.17
N THR A 445 -36.60 61.98 -45.49
CA THR A 445 -36.91 63.15 -46.31
C THR A 445 -38.41 63.41 -46.42
N GLU A 446 -39.26 62.38 -46.30
CA GLU A 446 -40.72 62.53 -46.19
C GLU A 446 -41.15 63.11 -44.84
N LEU A 447 -40.51 62.70 -43.75
CA LEU A 447 -40.76 63.23 -42.40
C LEU A 447 -40.28 64.68 -42.25
N ALA A 448 -39.21 65.07 -42.94
CA ALA A 448 -38.70 66.44 -42.98
C ALA A 448 -39.52 67.39 -43.88
N ASP A 449 -40.47 66.85 -44.67
CA ASP A 449 -41.30 67.60 -45.61
C ASP A 449 -42.58 68.08 -44.91
N ASN A 450 -42.57 69.33 -44.42
CA ASN A 450 -43.69 69.95 -43.69
C ASN A 450 -44.92 70.32 -44.56
N SER A 451 -45.03 69.81 -45.78
CA SER A 451 -46.15 70.12 -46.67
C SER A 451 -47.42 69.35 -46.26
N ILE A 452 -48.54 70.07 -46.07
CA ILE A 452 -49.84 69.46 -45.71
C ILE A 452 -50.51 68.89 -46.98
N ARG A 453 -50.66 67.56 -47.04
CA ARG A 453 -51.02 66.85 -48.28
C ARG A 453 -52.32 66.04 -48.22
N SER A 454 -52.95 65.94 -47.05
CA SER A 454 -54.22 65.23 -46.88
C SER A 454 -55.26 66.11 -46.21
N ARG A 455 -56.49 66.06 -46.72
CA ARG A 455 -57.66 66.75 -46.17
C ARG A 455 -57.82 66.46 -44.68
N LYS A 456 -57.77 65.18 -44.30
CA LYS A 456 -57.90 64.74 -42.90
C LYS A 456 -56.78 65.32 -42.00
N THR A 457 -55.55 65.41 -42.51
CA THR A 457 -54.42 65.97 -41.75
C THR A 457 -54.58 67.47 -41.51
N LEU A 458 -55.08 68.21 -42.52
CA LEU A 458 -55.39 69.63 -42.41
C LEU A 458 -56.55 69.90 -41.45
N GLU A 459 -57.64 69.14 -41.56
CA GLU A 459 -58.80 69.22 -40.66
C GLU A 459 -58.43 68.91 -39.21
N LYS A 460 -57.53 67.93 -38.99
CA LYS A 460 -57.06 67.53 -37.66
C LYS A 460 -56.10 68.55 -37.03
N HIS A 461 -55.28 69.24 -37.82
CA HIS A 461 -54.31 70.23 -37.31
C HIS A 461 -54.94 71.61 -37.06
N LEU A 462 -55.94 72.00 -37.86
CA LEU A 462 -56.60 73.32 -37.77
C LEU A 462 -57.98 73.28 -37.11
N GLY A 463 -58.55 72.10 -36.85
CA GLY A 463 -59.84 71.93 -36.17
C GLY A 463 -61.07 72.36 -36.98
N VAL A 464 -60.92 72.61 -38.29
CA VAL A 464 -61.99 73.11 -39.17
C VAL A 464 -62.25 72.13 -40.33
N PRO A 465 -63.52 71.93 -40.78
CA PRO A 465 -63.84 71.05 -41.89
C PRO A 465 -63.44 71.65 -43.23
N VAL A 466 -62.81 70.87 -44.12
CA VAL A 466 -62.41 71.31 -45.46
C VAL A 466 -63.60 71.24 -46.40
N ILE A 467 -63.95 72.36 -47.03
CA ILE A 467 -65.18 72.49 -47.83
C ILE A 467 -65.02 71.88 -49.24
N THR A 468 -63.87 72.09 -49.88
CA THR A 468 -63.60 71.53 -51.22
C THR A 468 -62.10 71.38 -51.45
N THR A 469 -61.72 70.48 -52.36
CA THR A 469 -60.33 70.28 -52.79
C THR A 469 -60.25 70.53 -54.29
N ILE A 470 -59.38 71.43 -54.72
CA ILE A 470 -59.15 71.69 -56.15
C ILE A 470 -58.29 70.55 -56.72
N PRO A 471 -58.78 69.77 -57.70
CA PRO A 471 -58.00 68.69 -58.29
C PRO A 471 -56.81 69.26 -59.07
N LYS A 472 -55.65 68.63 -58.93
CA LYS A 472 -54.45 69.01 -59.66
C LYS A 472 -54.65 68.63 -61.13
N VAL A 473 -54.84 69.62 -62.00
CA VAL A 473 -54.93 69.41 -63.45
C VAL A 473 -53.51 69.19 -63.97
N ALA A 474 -53.24 67.98 -64.47
CA ALA A 474 -51.97 67.68 -65.13
C ALA A 474 -52.02 68.26 -66.55
N PHE A 475 -51.09 69.16 -66.87
CA PHE A 475 -50.80 69.57 -68.24
C PHE A 475 -49.76 68.66 -68.87
#